data_AF-A0A452S2Q0-F1
#
_entry.id   AF-A0A452S2Q0-F1
#
_cell.length_a   1.000
_cell.length_b   1.000
_cell.length_c   1.000
_cell.angle_alpha   90.00
_cell.angle_beta   90.00
_cell.angle_gamma   90.00
#
_symmetry.space_group_name_H-M   'P 1'
#
loop_
_entity.id
_entity.type
_entity.pdbx_description
1 polymer ?
#
loop_
_entity_poly.entity_id
_entity_poly.type
_entity_poly.pdbx_seq_one_letter_code
_entity_poly.pdbx_strand_id
1 'polypeptide(L)'
;MAEYTKSPSATVPSNVPSCRSLSSAEDGPSGHSSLSDGELARNLQDSVKHRILYLSEQLRVEKATRDENTVGYLKLVSKADRHQAPYIRQAFEKVNQRASATIAQIERRLRHCHQQLQELEEGCRPKGLVLKAESSLDNCRQPSKKALFSEPPKLGGEDGLSANLSDIVRHLPLESHFPASQQGKPSETKRVVRRQDLLLQKVQEALKEVRELHLSLQVSYQSLQEKHRTDLQLSLESLREEKCRQALMEEQVNEHLQGHLDEIYHLKQTLACTEEKMAYLSYERAKEIWEVMENFKNRVSKLETLQQVTQLEMMENFRIRPQKFMFRFVSLLLTLATIFLVFISTVCACPLPLLNSRLRTCTTLMLIGLGALAWQKRHAIPATDWQAWVPSRWRLYSKDSKPLSDGT
;
A
#
# COMPACT_ATOMS: atom_id res chain seq x y z
N MET A 1 -16.50 -1.12 -39.56
CA MET A 1 -17.05 -2.38 -39.01
C MET A 1 -16.05 -2.83 -37.96
N ALA A 2 -16.16 -2.45 -36.69
CA ALA A 2 -17.20 -2.81 -35.71
C ALA A 2 -17.16 -4.31 -35.34
N GLU A 3 -16.50 -4.63 -34.23
CA GLU A 3 -16.82 -5.68 -33.23
C GLU A 3 -15.66 -5.78 -32.22
N TYR A 4 -15.81 -5.29 -30.98
CA TYR A 4 -16.38 -5.92 -29.78
C TYR A 4 -15.51 -7.01 -29.10
N THR A 5 -14.82 -6.56 -28.05
CA THR A 5 -14.48 -7.20 -26.76
C THR A 5 -14.54 -8.73 -26.60
N LYS A 6 -13.45 -9.34 -26.12
CA LYS A 6 -13.46 -10.15 -24.88
C LYS A 6 -12.05 -10.47 -24.38
N SER A 7 -11.60 -9.78 -23.34
CA SER A 7 -10.54 -10.26 -22.45
C SER A 7 -11.15 -11.21 -21.42
N PRO A 8 -10.45 -12.23 -20.94
CA PRO A 8 -11.00 -13.18 -19.97
C PRO A 8 -11.22 -12.46 -18.64
N SER A 9 -12.50 -12.28 -18.30
CA SER A 9 -12.95 -11.89 -16.97
C SER A 9 -12.52 -12.96 -15.98
N ALA A 10 -11.57 -12.63 -15.10
CA ALA A 10 -11.39 -13.36 -13.86
C ALA A 10 -12.58 -13.04 -12.95
N THR A 11 -13.57 -13.93 -12.97
CA THR A 11 -14.68 -13.96 -12.03
C THR A 11 -14.11 -14.16 -10.62
N VAL A 12 -14.09 -13.10 -9.83
CA VAL A 12 -13.92 -13.18 -8.38
C VAL A 12 -15.17 -13.86 -7.82
N PRO A 13 -15.08 -14.96 -7.05
CA PRO A 13 -16.25 -15.49 -6.37
C PRO A 13 -16.59 -14.56 -5.19
N SER A 14 -17.67 -13.80 -5.34
CA SER A 14 -18.33 -13.09 -4.25
C SER A 14 -19.09 -14.10 -3.39
N ASN A 15 -18.42 -14.70 -2.40
CA ASN A 15 -19.09 -15.45 -1.34
C ASN A 15 -19.61 -14.46 -0.29
N VAL A 16 -20.80 -13.94 -0.54
CA VAL A 16 -21.68 -13.35 0.49
C VAL A 16 -22.45 -14.51 1.13
N PRO A 17 -22.43 -14.71 2.46
CA PRO A 17 -23.35 -15.65 3.08
C PRO A 17 -24.75 -15.03 3.09
N SER A 18 -25.60 -15.50 2.17
CA SER A 18 -27.04 -15.28 2.20
C SER A 18 -27.64 -16.15 3.30
N CYS A 19 -28.03 -15.54 4.42
CA CYS A 19 -28.81 -16.18 5.49
C CYS A 19 -30.14 -16.68 4.91
N ARG A 20 -30.23 -17.98 4.62
CA ARG A 20 -31.49 -18.66 4.33
C ARG A 20 -31.88 -19.46 5.56
N SER A 21 -32.90 -18.95 6.24
CA SER A 21 -33.56 -19.56 7.38
C SER A 21 -34.04 -20.98 7.07
N LEU A 22 -33.69 -21.92 7.94
CA LEU A 22 -34.51 -23.10 8.20
C LEU A 22 -34.59 -23.31 9.72
N SER A 23 -35.82 -23.15 10.20
CA SER A 23 -36.30 -23.39 11.55
C SER A 23 -36.43 -24.90 11.79
N SER A 24 -36.00 -25.38 12.95
CA SER A 24 -36.61 -26.52 13.63
C SER A 24 -36.52 -26.27 15.13
N ALA A 25 -37.68 -26.32 15.78
CA ALA A 25 -37.93 -26.07 17.19
C ALA A 25 -37.20 -27.07 18.11
N GLU A 26 -36.98 -26.67 19.37
CA GLU A 26 -37.56 -27.26 20.59
C GLU A 26 -37.20 -26.37 21.83
N ASP A 27 -38.24 -25.97 22.56
CA ASP A 27 -38.41 -25.49 23.95
C ASP A 27 -37.28 -24.88 24.84
N GLY A 28 -37.40 -23.55 25.06
CA GLY A 28 -37.46 -22.86 26.38
C GLY A 28 -36.17 -22.53 27.17
N PRO A 29 -36.19 -21.58 28.16
CA PRO A 29 -36.91 -20.31 28.26
C PRO A 29 -35.96 -19.07 28.36
N SER A 30 -36.50 -17.90 28.03
CA SER A 30 -36.06 -16.54 28.42
C SER A 30 -34.55 -16.26 28.63
N GLY A 31 -33.94 -15.62 27.64
CA GLY A 31 -32.75 -14.80 27.83
C GLY A 31 -32.81 -13.63 26.86
N HIS A 32 -33.24 -12.46 27.34
CA HIS A 32 -33.28 -11.23 26.56
C HIS A 32 -31.86 -10.91 26.05
N SER A 33 -31.57 -11.20 24.78
CA SER A 33 -30.36 -10.75 24.10
C SER A 33 -30.59 -9.35 23.52
N SER A 34 -30.92 -8.37 24.36
CA SER A 34 -30.76 -6.97 24.01
C SER A 34 -29.30 -6.63 24.20
N LEU A 35 -28.48 -6.97 23.20
CA LEU A 35 -27.12 -6.45 23.04
C LEU A 35 -27.24 -4.93 23.22
N SER A 36 -26.65 -4.38 24.28
CA SER A 36 -26.95 -2.99 24.64
C SER A 36 -26.54 -2.08 23.49
N ASP A 37 -27.28 -1.00 23.22
CA ASP A 37 -26.95 -0.05 22.13
C ASP A 37 -25.48 0.42 22.19
N GLY A 38 -24.88 0.43 23.40
CA GLY A 38 -23.46 0.73 23.61
C GLY A 38 -22.47 -0.35 23.17
N GLU A 39 -22.82 -1.63 23.17
CA GLU A 39 -21.98 -2.70 22.59
C GLU A 39 -22.05 -2.68 21.07
N LEU A 40 -23.21 -2.41 20.48
CA LEU A 40 -23.35 -2.30 19.03
C LEU A 40 -22.55 -1.10 18.48
N ALA A 41 -22.63 0.05 19.16
CA ALA A 41 -21.86 1.25 18.80
C ALA A 41 -20.34 1.02 18.87
N ARG A 42 -19.86 0.35 19.92
CA ARG A 42 -18.43 -0.02 20.08
C ARG A 42 -17.95 -0.95 18.97
N ASN A 43 -18.71 -2.01 18.68
CA ASN A 43 -18.39 -2.94 17.59
C ASN A 43 -18.36 -2.26 16.22
N LEU A 44 -19.27 -1.32 15.95
CA LEU A 44 -19.28 -0.55 14.72
C LEU A 44 -18.07 0.40 14.62
N GLN A 45 -17.73 1.08 15.71
CA GLN A 45 -16.56 1.95 15.79
C GLN A 45 -15.27 1.15 15.53
N ASP A 46 -15.14 -0.03 16.13
CA ASP A 46 -13.98 -0.90 15.94
C ASP A 46 -13.91 -1.45 14.51
N SER A 47 -15.06 -1.80 13.91
CA SER A 47 -15.13 -2.16 12.49
C SER A 47 -14.60 -1.04 11.58
N VAL A 48 -14.98 0.21 11.84
CA VAL A 48 -14.51 1.39 11.08
C VAL A 48 -13.02 1.62 11.30
N LYS A 49 -12.50 1.49 12.53
CA LYS A 49 -11.06 1.58 12.84
C LYS A 49 -10.26 0.52 12.09
N HIS A 50 -10.70 -0.74 12.11
CA HIS A 50 -10.06 -1.80 11.33
C HIS A 50 -10.06 -1.49 9.83
N ARG A 51 -11.16 -0.93 9.30
CA ARG A 51 -11.25 -0.53 7.89
C ARG A 51 -10.27 0.58 7.53
N ILE A 52 -10.07 1.56 8.42
CA ILE A 52 -9.07 2.63 8.26
C ILE A 52 -7.66 2.05 8.21
N LEU A 53 -7.30 1.15 9.14
CA LEU A 53 -5.99 0.50 9.17
C LEU A 53 -5.73 -0.27 7.87
N TYR A 54 -6.72 -1.06 7.44
CA TYR A 54 -6.63 -1.82 6.20
C TYR A 54 -6.43 -0.91 4.96
N LEU A 55 -7.25 0.14 4.83
CA LEU A 55 -7.14 1.06 3.69
C LEU A 55 -5.84 1.87 3.73
N SER A 56 -5.34 2.21 4.92
CA SER A 56 -4.06 2.92 5.09
C SER A 56 -2.89 2.05 4.64
N GLU A 57 -2.91 0.77 5.01
CA GLU A 57 -1.88 -0.17 4.59
C GLU A 57 -1.96 -0.45 3.08
N GLN A 58 -3.17 -0.60 2.54
CA GLN A 58 -3.38 -0.72 1.10
C GLN A 58 -2.86 0.51 0.34
N LEU A 59 -3.07 1.72 0.88
CA LEU A 59 -2.54 2.96 0.30
C LEU A 59 -1.01 2.99 0.33
N ARG A 60 -0.39 2.54 1.43
CA ARG A 60 1.06 2.47 1.58
C ARG A 60 1.67 1.52 0.55
N VAL A 61 1.10 0.33 0.39
CA VAL A 61 1.56 -0.67 -0.59
C VAL A 61 1.40 -0.14 -2.01
N GLU A 62 0.25 0.42 -2.37
CA GLU A 62 0.02 0.93 -3.73
C GLU A 62 0.97 2.10 -4.08
N LYS A 63 1.26 2.98 -3.11
CA LYS A 63 2.27 4.05 -3.28
C LYS A 63 3.67 3.47 -3.48
N ALA A 64 4.07 2.49 -2.67
CA ALA A 64 5.35 1.81 -2.82
C ALA A 64 5.49 1.10 -4.18
N THR A 65 4.46 0.36 -4.61
CA THR A 65 4.44 -0.29 -5.93
C THR A 65 4.53 0.71 -7.08
N ARG A 66 3.86 1.87 -6.97
CA ARG A 66 3.99 2.94 -7.97
C ARG A 66 5.41 3.52 -8.01
N ASP A 67 6.04 3.69 -6.86
CA ASP A 67 7.40 4.23 -6.77
C ASP A 67 8.42 3.20 -7.33
N GLU A 68 8.27 1.91 -7.03
CA GLU A 68 9.04 0.82 -7.65
C GLU A 68 8.87 0.78 -9.17
N ASN A 69 7.64 0.92 -9.67
CA ASN A 69 7.37 1.01 -11.11
C ASN A 69 8.06 2.22 -11.74
N THR A 70 8.15 3.34 -11.03
CA THR A 70 8.85 4.55 -11.47
C THR A 70 10.35 4.31 -11.58
N VAL A 71 10.95 3.65 -10.58
CA VAL A 71 12.36 3.25 -10.60
C VAL A 71 12.63 2.27 -11.75
N GLY A 72 11.76 1.28 -11.95
CA GLY A 72 11.82 0.33 -13.06
C GLY A 72 11.75 1.01 -14.43
N TYR A 73 10.85 1.99 -14.58
CA TYR A 73 10.74 2.80 -15.79
C TYR A 73 12.03 3.58 -16.08
N LEU A 74 12.61 4.26 -15.08
CA LEU A 74 13.87 5.00 -15.26
C LEU A 74 15.02 4.08 -15.70
N LYS A 75 15.07 2.86 -15.16
CA LYS A 75 16.07 1.85 -15.53
C LYS A 75 15.87 1.29 -16.95
N LEU A 76 14.63 1.15 -17.40
CA LEU A 76 14.31 0.71 -18.76
C LEU A 76 14.64 1.80 -19.77
N VAL A 77 14.23 3.05 -19.49
CA VAL A 77 14.50 4.19 -20.36
C VAL A 77 15.99 4.48 -20.49
N SER A 78 16.77 4.34 -19.41
CA SER A 78 18.23 4.56 -19.47
C SER A 78 18.98 3.54 -20.35
N LYS A 79 18.38 2.39 -20.62
CA LYS A 79 18.94 1.33 -21.47
C LYS A 79 18.29 1.25 -22.86
N ALA A 80 17.23 2.03 -23.10
CA ALA A 80 16.42 1.92 -24.29
C ALA A 80 16.94 2.79 -25.43
N ASP A 81 16.88 2.25 -26.65
CA ASP A 81 17.18 3.01 -27.86
C ASP A 81 16.10 4.05 -28.17
N ARG A 82 16.46 5.04 -29.00
CA ARG A 82 15.60 6.15 -29.42
C ARG A 82 14.23 5.73 -29.96
N HIS A 83 14.15 4.54 -30.57
CA HIS A 83 12.92 3.99 -31.12
C HIS A 83 12.07 3.21 -30.09
N GLN A 84 12.67 2.70 -29.01
CA GLN A 84 11.98 1.92 -27.97
C GLN A 84 11.42 2.82 -26.86
N ALA A 85 12.07 3.95 -26.57
CA ALA A 85 11.70 4.88 -25.52
C ALA A 85 10.22 5.37 -25.56
N PRO A 86 9.59 5.65 -26.73
CA PRO A 86 8.18 6.05 -26.78
C PRO A 86 7.22 4.95 -26.29
N TYR A 87 7.48 3.69 -26.65
CA TYR A 87 6.66 2.55 -26.23
C TYR A 87 6.77 2.30 -24.72
N ILE A 88 7.99 2.40 -24.18
CA ILE A 88 8.24 2.27 -22.73
C ILE A 88 7.53 3.40 -21.96
N ARG A 89 7.57 4.63 -22.48
CA ARG A 89 6.85 5.77 -21.89
C ARG A 89 5.34 5.56 -21.89
N GLN A 90 4.77 5.13 -23.01
CA GLN A 90 3.33 4.88 -23.12
C GLN A 90 2.87 3.76 -22.17
N ALA A 91 3.65 2.69 -22.04
CA ALA A 91 3.36 1.61 -21.11
C ALA A 91 3.41 2.10 -19.64
N PHE A 92 4.44 2.85 -19.26
CA PHE A 92 4.56 3.44 -17.93
C PHE A 92 3.40 4.38 -17.62
N GLU A 93 3.04 5.27 -18.55
CA GLU A 93 1.96 6.24 -18.35
C GLU A 93 0.62 5.55 -18.10
N LYS A 94 0.33 4.45 -18.81
CA LYS A 94 -0.86 3.64 -18.57
C LYS A 94 -0.86 2.97 -17.19
N VAL A 95 0.28 2.45 -16.74
CA VAL A 95 0.41 1.84 -15.40
C VAL A 95 0.28 2.92 -14.33
N ASN A 96 0.91 4.08 -14.51
CA ASN A 96 0.88 5.19 -13.57
C ASN A 96 -0.52 5.82 -13.46
N GLN A 97 -1.26 5.94 -14.57
CA GLN A 97 -2.65 6.40 -14.56
C GLN A 97 -3.54 5.46 -13.74
N ARG A 98 -3.38 4.14 -13.89
CA ARG A 98 -4.12 3.14 -13.11
C ARG A 98 -3.77 3.23 -11.63
N ALA A 99 -2.48 3.24 -11.29
CA ALA A 99 -2.03 3.38 -9.90
C ALA A 99 -2.57 4.69 -9.27
N SER A 100 -2.52 5.81 -10.00
CA SER A 100 -3.04 7.09 -9.52
C SER A 100 -4.55 7.07 -9.29
N ALA A 101 -5.32 6.42 -10.17
CA ALA A 101 -6.76 6.23 -9.98
C ALA A 101 -7.09 5.37 -8.75
N THR A 102 -6.36 4.27 -8.56
CA THR A 102 -6.49 3.39 -7.39
C THR A 102 -6.14 4.13 -6.10
N ILE A 103 -5.01 4.84 -6.05
CA ILE A 103 -4.59 5.67 -4.91
C ILE A 103 -5.68 6.69 -4.57
N ALA A 104 -6.19 7.43 -5.56
CA ALA A 104 -7.23 8.42 -5.34
C ALA A 104 -8.54 7.80 -4.80
N GLN A 105 -8.89 6.59 -5.25
CA GLN A 105 -10.05 5.86 -4.74
C GLN A 105 -9.85 5.43 -3.28
N ILE A 106 -8.68 4.87 -2.94
CA ILE A 106 -8.36 4.47 -1.56
C ILE A 106 -8.38 5.70 -0.65
N GLU A 107 -7.77 6.81 -1.05
CA GLU A 107 -7.76 8.06 -0.28
C GLU A 107 -9.17 8.62 -0.05
N ARG A 108 -10.08 8.53 -1.04
CA ARG A 108 -11.50 8.93 -0.84
C ARG A 108 -12.19 8.04 0.19
N ARG A 109 -12.01 6.72 0.10
CA ARG A 109 -12.62 5.78 1.04
C ARG A 109 -12.09 5.97 2.46
N LEU A 110 -10.80 6.25 2.58
CA LEU A 110 -10.15 6.51 3.86
C LEU A 110 -10.66 7.81 4.50
N ARG A 111 -10.85 8.88 3.70
CA ARG A 111 -11.54 10.10 4.17
C ARG A 111 -12.96 9.81 4.66
N HIS A 112 -13.71 9.00 3.91
CA HIS A 112 -15.07 8.63 4.31
C HIS A 112 -15.08 7.83 5.63
N CYS A 113 -14.20 6.84 5.79
CA CYS A 113 -14.13 6.08 7.04
C CYS A 113 -13.70 6.96 8.23
N HIS A 114 -12.75 7.89 8.05
CA HIS A 114 -12.41 8.85 9.11
C HIS A 114 -13.60 9.75 9.49
N GLN A 115 -14.35 10.22 8.50
CA GLN A 115 -15.55 11.02 8.76
C GLN A 115 -16.62 10.22 9.51
N GLN A 116 -16.85 8.95 9.10
CA GLN A 116 -17.77 8.05 9.81
C GLN A 116 -17.33 7.78 11.25
N LEU A 117 -16.02 7.63 11.50
CA LEU A 117 -15.49 7.43 12.84
C LEU A 117 -15.73 8.67 13.72
N GLN A 118 -15.52 9.86 13.17
CA GLN A 118 -15.79 11.12 13.86
C GLN A 118 -17.27 11.30 14.20
N GLU A 119 -18.17 10.97 13.28
CA GLU A 119 -19.63 11.02 13.50
C GLU A 119 -20.08 10.02 14.60
N LEU A 120 -19.48 8.83 14.64
CA LEU A 120 -19.74 7.83 15.68
C LEU A 120 -19.22 8.28 17.06
N GLU A 121 -18.07 8.95 17.11
CA GLU A 121 -17.49 9.48 18.35
C GLU A 121 -18.24 10.70 18.89
N GLU A 122 -18.66 11.62 18.01
CA GLU A 122 -19.46 12.80 18.38
C GLU A 122 -20.88 12.43 18.81
N GLY A 123 -21.47 11.37 18.22
CA GLY A 123 -22.77 10.84 18.61
C GLY A 123 -22.81 10.18 19.99
N CYS A 124 -21.67 9.71 20.50
CA CYS A 124 -21.54 9.09 21.83
C CYS A 124 -21.22 10.08 22.96
N ARG A 125 -21.07 11.39 22.69
CA ARG A 125 -20.84 12.38 23.74
C ARG A 125 -22.17 12.72 24.45
N PRO A 126 -22.31 12.48 25.76
CA PRO A 126 -23.49 12.94 26.48
C PRO A 126 -23.56 14.46 26.39
N LYS A 127 -24.71 14.99 25.94
CA LYS A 127 -25.09 16.39 26.12
C LYS A 127 -25.31 16.65 27.61
N GLY A 128 -24.21 16.75 28.36
CA GLY A 128 -24.17 17.30 29.70
C GLY A 128 -23.87 18.78 29.61
N LEU A 129 -24.88 19.60 29.91
CA LEU A 129 -24.83 20.98 30.41
C LEU A 129 -23.44 21.62 30.49
N VAL A 130 -23.25 22.73 29.76
CA VAL A 130 -23.01 24.07 30.33
C VAL A 130 -22.79 25.07 29.18
N LEU A 131 -23.38 26.26 29.35
CA LEU A 131 -23.33 27.49 28.53
C LEU A 131 -24.38 27.64 27.41
N LYS A 132 -25.56 28.05 27.85
CA LYS A 132 -26.30 29.13 27.19
C LYS A 132 -26.65 30.19 28.22
N ALA A 133 -25.80 31.20 28.34
CA ALA A 133 -26.18 32.53 28.81
C ALA A 133 -25.53 33.53 27.83
N GLU A 134 -26.41 34.23 27.12
CA GLU A 134 -26.26 35.51 26.39
C GLU A 134 -24.94 35.78 25.65
N SER A 135 -24.89 35.77 24.32
CA SER A 135 -25.45 36.78 23.39
C SER A 135 -25.10 38.24 23.71
N SER A 136 -23.97 38.71 23.20
CA SER A 136 -23.84 39.99 22.49
C SER A 136 -22.46 40.04 21.80
N LEU A 137 -22.46 40.19 20.47
CA LEU A 137 -21.76 41.24 19.71
C LEU A 137 -20.36 41.58 20.26
N ASP A 138 -19.26 41.52 19.50
CA ASP A 138 -19.11 41.99 18.13
C ASP A 138 -17.70 41.66 17.59
N ASN A 139 -17.63 41.51 16.25
CA ASN A 139 -16.52 41.79 15.35
C ASN A 139 -15.07 41.22 15.52
N CYS A 140 -14.76 40.34 14.55
CA CYS A 140 -13.68 40.44 13.56
C CYS A 140 -12.17 40.31 13.92
N ARG A 141 -11.56 39.43 13.10
CA ARG A 141 -10.18 39.40 12.55
C ARG A 141 -9.10 38.60 13.29
N GLN A 142 -8.78 37.44 12.68
CA GLN A 142 -7.44 36.85 12.54
C GLN A 142 -6.35 37.88 12.12
N PRO A 143 -5.06 37.50 12.01
CA PRO A 143 -4.22 36.56 12.76
C PRO A 143 -2.85 37.21 13.11
N SER A 144 -1.95 36.57 13.89
CA SER A 144 -0.48 36.59 13.63
C SER A 144 0.38 36.08 14.81
N LYS A 145 1.15 35.03 14.49
CA LYS A 145 2.57 34.76 14.80
C LYS A 145 3.09 34.75 16.25
N LYS A 146 3.61 33.55 16.55
CA LYS A 146 4.98 33.20 16.99
C LYS A 146 5.35 33.30 18.47
N ALA A 147 6.08 32.24 18.85
CA ALA A 147 7.13 32.16 19.87
C ALA A 147 6.63 32.17 21.33
N LEU A 148 7.17 31.42 22.28
CA LEU A 148 8.21 30.39 22.36
C LEU A 148 8.13 29.86 23.81
N PHE A 149 8.50 28.59 23.98
CA PHE A 149 8.89 27.83 25.18
C PHE A 149 8.88 28.41 26.61
N SER A 150 8.64 27.46 27.52
CA SER A 150 9.33 27.20 28.80
C SER A 150 8.66 27.62 30.12
N GLU A 151 8.20 26.58 30.82
CA GLU A 151 8.48 26.17 32.21
C GLU A 151 8.51 27.17 33.39
N PRO A 152 8.19 26.67 34.61
CA PRO A 152 7.88 27.47 35.79
C PRO A 152 9.14 27.80 36.61
N PRO A 153 9.05 28.75 37.58
CA PRO A 153 10.02 28.78 38.66
C PRO A 153 9.41 28.44 40.02
N LYS A 154 10.16 27.57 40.70
CA LYS A 154 10.18 27.38 42.16
C LYS A 154 10.71 28.62 42.87
N LEU A 155 10.17 28.82 44.07
CA LEU A 155 10.85 29.00 45.36
C LEU A 155 12.18 29.78 45.39
N GLY A 156 12.17 30.94 46.05
CA GLY A 156 13.36 31.53 46.65
C GLY A 156 13.25 33.04 46.88
N GLY A 157 13.62 33.49 48.08
CA GLY A 157 14.10 34.84 48.32
C GLY A 157 13.18 35.73 49.15
N GLU A 158 13.71 36.14 50.29
CA GLU A 158 13.09 36.95 51.34
C GLU A 158 13.10 38.45 51.04
N ASP A 159 12.44 39.18 51.95
CA ASP A 159 12.56 40.60 52.30
C ASP A 159 11.83 41.67 51.47
N GLY A 160 10.95 42.40 52.16
CA GLY A 160 10.59 43.76 51.73
C GLY A 160 9.21 44.27 52.13
N LEU A 161 9.01 44.49 53.42
CA LEU A 161 8.30 45.65 54.01
C LEU A 161 6.82 45.95 53.65
N SER A 162 6.09 46.20 54.74
CA SER A 162 5.19 47.34 54.91
C SER A 162 3.83 47.29 54.21
N ALA A 163 2.78 47.00 54.99
CA ALA A 163 1.87 48.05 55.50
C ALA A 163 0.64 47.42 56.18
N ASN A 164 0.60 47.55 57.50
CA ASN A 164 -0.56 47.84 58.35
C ASN A 164 -1.96 47.43 57.85
N LEU A 165 -2.53 46.41 58.50
CA LEU A 165 -3.98 46.32 58.73
C LEU A 165 -4.24 45.58 60.05
N SER A 166 -3.82 46.22 61.13
CA SER A 166 -4.29 45.94 62.49
C SER A 166 -5.13 47.11 62.96
N ASP A 167 -6.32 47.26 62.38
CA ASP A 167 -7.37 48.10 62.94
C ASP A 167 -8.56 47.17 63.21
N ILE A 168 -8.70 46.77 64.47
CA ILE A 168 -9.97 46.65 65.18
C ILE A 168 -9.61 46.24 66.62
N VAL A 169 -10.24 46.94 67.57
CA VAL A 169 -10.10 46.87 69.04
C VAL A 169 -8.99 47.74 69.63
N ARG A 170 -9.32 49.01 69.89
CA ARG A 170 -9.30 49.62 71.24
C ARG A 170 -9.89 51.04 71.21
N HIS A 171 -11.16 51.17 71.60
CA HIS A 171 -11.72 52.45 72.07
C HIS A 171 -12.04 52.34 73.56
N LEU A 172 -11.19 52.95 74.40
CA LEU A 172 -11.54 53.49 75.70
C LEU A 172 -10.60 54.67 75.98
N PRO A 173 -11.10 55.92 76.13
CA PRO A 173 -10.34 56.99 76.73
C PRO A 173 -10.53 56.95 78.24
N LEU A 174 -9.44 56.72 78.98
CA LEU A 174 -9.35 56.93 80.41
C LEU A 174 -8.55 58.21 80.64
N GLU A 175 -9.26 59.33 80.74
CA GLU A 175 -8.70 60.61 81.15
C GLU A 175 -9.61 61.17 82.25
N SER A 176 -9.06 61.30 83.46
CA SER A 176 -9.75 61.81 84.63
C SER A 176 -8.86 62.82 85.34
N HIS A 177 -9.15 64.09 85.13
CA HIS A 177 -8.81 65.18 86.05
C HIS A 177 -10.06 65.60 86.82
N PHE A 178 -9.95 65.71 88.14
CA PHE A 178 -10.89 66.44 89.01
C PHE A 178 -10.09 67.50 89.79
N PRO A 179 -10.58 68.74 89.93
CA PRO A 179 -10.07 69.68 90.91
C PRO A 179 -10.85 69.57 92.23
N ALA A 180 -10.22 70.07 93.29
CA ALA A 180 -10.61 69.93 94.68
C ALA A 180 -11.78 70.85 95.11
N SER A 181 -12.68 70.23 95.90
CA SER A 181 -13.40 70.75 97.07
C SER A 181 -14.30 71.98 96.94
N GLN A 182 -15.61 71.79 97.20
CA GLN A 182 -16.20 72.14 98.50
C GLN A 182 -17.65 71.60 98.65
N GLN A 183 -17.79 70.71 99.65
CA GLN A 183 -18.84 70.68 100.68
C GLN A 183 -20.34 70.65 100.27
N GLY A 184 -20.94 69.45 100.34
CA GLY A 184 -22.39 69.32 100.52
C GLY A 184 -23.03 67.94 100.19
N LYS A 185 -22.98 66.99 101.14
CA LYS A 185 -23.90 65.83 101.32
C LYS A 185 -23.78 64.60 100.35
N PRO A 186 -24.19 63.39 100.79
CA PRO A 186 -23.51 62.13 100.49
C PRO A 186 -24.05 61.43 99.22
N SER A 187 -23.29 61.38 98.11
CA SER A 187 -23.68 60.56 96.93
C SER A 187 -22.55 60.19 95.94
N GLU A 188 -21.29 60.59 96.13
CA GLU A 188 -20.23 60.39 95.11
C GLU A 188 -19.63 58.97 95.09
N THR A 189 -19.48 58.31 96.24
CA THR A 189 -19.02 56.91 96.30
C THR A 189 -19.95 55.97 95.53
N LYS A 190 -21.26 56.24 95.51
CA LYS A 190 -22.24 55.45 94.75
C LYS A 190 -22.07 55.59 93.22
N ARG A 191 -21.60 56.73 92.70
CA ARG A 191 -21.43 56.93 91.24
C ARG A 191 -20.17 56.24 90.69
N VAL A 192 -19.06 56.28 91.42
CA VAL A 192 -17.81 55.60 91.03
C VAL A 192 -17.97 54.08 91.10
N VAL A 193 -18.58 53.58 92.19
CA VAL A 193 -18.92 52.15 92.35
C VAL A 193 -19.84 51.69 91.21
N ARG A 194 -20.91 52.45 90.91
CA ARG A 194 -21.85 52.11 89.82
C ARG A 194 -21.20 52.11 88.42
N ARG A 195 -20.15 52.90 88.20
CA ARG A 195 -19.39 52.94 86.92
C ARG A 195 -18.39 51.78 86.82
N GLN A 196 -17.76 51.40 87.93
CA GLN A 196 -16.94 50.20 88.02
C GLN A 196 -17.76 48.93 87.87
N ASP A 197 -18.95 48.85 88.47
CA ASP A 197 -19.86 47.72 88.31
C ASP A 197 -20.30 47.52 86.86
N LEU A 198 -20.58 48.61 86.13
CA LEU A 198 -20.94 48.56 84.71
C LEU A 198 -19.78 48.08 83.83
N LEU A 199 -18.54 48.50 84.12
CA LEU A 199 -17.35 48.03 83.41
C LEU A 199 -17.07 46.56 83.72
N LEU A 200 -17.21 46.15 84.98
CA LEU A 200 -17.05 44.76 85.40
C LEU A 200 -18.08 43.86 84.71
N GLN A 201 -19.32 44.32 84.58
CA GLN A 201 -20.38 43.61 83.86
C GLN A 201 -20.04 43.45 82.37
N LYS A 202 -19.58 44.52 81.70
CA LYS A 202 -19.13 44.44 80.30
C LYS A 202 -17.95 43.48 80.10
N VAL A 203 -17.00 43.48 81.03
CA VAL A 203 -15.87 42.55 81.00
C VAL A 203 -16.34 41.11 81.24
N GLN A 204 -17.30 40.88 82.14
CA GLN A 204 -17.90 39.56 82.34
C GLN A 204 -18.64 39.08 81.10
N GLU A 205 -19.36 39.96 80.41
CA GLU A 205 -20.11 39.64 79.20
C GLU A 205 -19.16 39.31 78.05
N ALA A 206 -18.13 40.13 77.82
CA ALA A 206 -17.07 39.83 76.87
C ALA A 206 -16.33 38.52 77.21
N LEU A 207 -16.10 38.22 78.50
CA LEU A 207 -15.48 36.95 78.91
C LEU A 207 -16.39 35.75 78.62
N LYS A 208 -17.72 35.91 78.74
CA LYS A 208 -18.69 34.89 78.34
C LYS A 208 -18.69 34.70 76.82
N GLU A 209 -18.74 35.78 76.05
CA GLU A 209 -18.67 35.73 74.59
C GLU A 209 -17.37 35.06 74.10
N VAL A 210 -16.22 35.40 74.69
CA VAL A 210 -14.94 34.75 74.36
C VAL A 210 -14.96 33.26 74.70
N ARG A 211 -15.60 32.85 75.82
CA ARG A 211 -15.75 31.42 76.14
C ARG A 211 -16.65 30.70 75.15
N GLU A 212 -17.76 31.31 74.74
CA GLU A 212 -18.65 30.73 73.74
C GLU A 212 -17.95 30.58 72.39
N LEU A 213 -17.21 31.59 71.94
CA LEU A 213 -16.39 31.53 70.73
C LEU A 213 -15.29 30.47 70.82
N HIS A 214 -14.66 30.32 71.99
CA HIS A 214 -13.65 29.29 72.18
C HIS A 214 -14.25 27.88 72.07
N LEU A 215 -15.42 27.66 72.69
CA LEU A 215 -16.13 26.39 72.59
C LEU A 215 -16.62 26.13 71.17
N SER A 216 -17.16 27.14 70.47
CA SER A 216 -17.62 26.98 69.08
C SER A 216 -16.46 26.71 68.14
N LEU A 217 -15.33 27.40 68.32
CA LEU A 217 -14.11 27.19 67.54
C LEU A 217 -13.56 25.78 67.78
N GLN A 218 -13.51 25.32 69.04
CA GLN A 218 -13.06 23.97 69.39
C GLN A 218 -13.91 22.89 68.70
N VAL A 219 -15.24 23.02 68.72
CA VAL A 219 -16.15 22.09 68.03
C VAL A 219 -15.94 22.14 66.51
N SER A 220 -15.79 23.33 65.93
CA SER A 220 -15.54 23.46 64.49
C SER A 220 -14.20 22.86 64.05
N TYR A 221 -13.16 22.99 64.88
CA TYR A 221 -11.85 22.38 64.62
C TYR A 221 -11.91 20.86 64.69
N GLN A 222 -12.62 20.29 65.68
CA GLN A 222 -12.82 18.85 65.78
C GLN A 222 -13.60 18.31 64.59
N SER A 223 -14.68 18.99 64.20
CA SER A 223 -15.46 18.62 63.00
C SER A 223 -14.62 18.67 61.73
N LEU A 224 -13.80 19.72 61.55
CA LEU A 224 -12.89 19.84 60.41
C LEU A 224 -11.81 18.75 60.41
N GLN A 225 -11.27 18.42 61.58
CA GLN A 225 -10.25 17.39 61.75
C GLN A 225 -10.81 15.99 61.42
N GLU A 226 -12.02 15.68 61.89
CA GLU A 226 -12.71 14.43 61.60
C GLU A 226 -13.00 14.31 60.11
N LYS A 227 -13.54 15.37 59.50
CA LYS A 227 -13.77 15.44 58.06
C LYS A 227 -12.48 15.23 57.26
N HIS A 228 -11.39 15.90 57.63
CA HIS A 228 -10.12 15.72 56.92
C HIS A 228 -9.59 14.29 57.05
N ARG A 229 -9.74 13.66 58.23
CA ARG A 229 -9.37 12.25 58.43
C ARG A 229 -10.20 11.31 57.54
N THR A 230 -11.51 11.51 57.49
CA THR A 230 -12.39 10.67 56.67
C THR A 230 -12.12 10.87 55.18
N ASP A 231 -11.92 12.12 54.74
CA ASP A 231 -11.63 12.44 53.34
C ASP A 231 -10.30 11.81 52.90
N LEU A 232 -9.26 11.87 53.76
CA LEU A 232 -7.98 11.23 53.49
C LEU A 232 -8.11 9.70 53.41
N GLN A 233 -8.90 9.10 54.30
CA GLN A 233 -9.13 7.66 54.29
C GLN A 233 -9.86 7.20 53.02
N LEU A 234 -10.93 7.91 52.64
CA LEU A 234 -11.66 7.63 51.40
C LEU A 234 -10.77 7.79 50.16
N SER A 235 -9.92 8.82 50.12
CA SER A 235 -8.98 9.02 49.01
C SER A 235 -7.92 7.92 48.92
N LEU A 236 -7.47 7.38 50.06
CA LEU A 236 -6.52 6.26 50.08
C LEU A 236 -7.18 4.96 49.63
N GLU A 237 -8.43 4.72 50.05
CA GLU A 237 -9.23 3.56 49.61
C GLU A 237 -9.49 3.62 48.11
N SER A 238 -9.94 4.77 47.57
CA SER A 238 -10.14 4.93 46.13
C SER A 238 -8.85 4.76 45.32
N LEU A 239 -7.72 5.25 45.84
CA LEU A 239 -6.42 5.07 45.19
C LEU A 239 -5.99 3.59 45.18
N ARG A 240 -6.31 2.85 46.24
CA ARG A 240 -6.03 1.41 46.32
C ARG A 240 -6.91 0.62 45.34
N GLU A 241 -8.18 0.99 45.22
CA GLU A 241 -9.09 0.41 44.23
C GLU A 241 -8.61 0.68 42.80
N GLU A 242 -8.17 1.91 42.49
CA GLU A 242 -7.56 2.24 41.20
C GLU A 242 -6.37 1.34 40.89
N LYS A 243 -5.45 1.17 41.85
CA LYS A 243 -4.27 0.32 41.67
C LYS A 243 -4.65 -1.14 41.41
N CYS A 244 -5.68 -1.63 42.09
CA CYS A 244 -6.20 -2.98 41.86
C CYS A 244 -6.80 -3.11 40.45
N ARG A 245 -7.62 -2.13 40.05
CA ARG A 245 -8.22 -2.07 38.71
C ARG A 245 -7.16 -1.98 37.62
N GLN A 246 -6.11 -1.19 37.84
CA GLN A 246 -4.97 -1.09 36.94
C GLN A 246 -4.25 -2.44 36.81
N ALA A 247 -3.92 -3.10 37.92
CA ALA A 247 -3.25 -4.41 37.90
C ALA A 247 -4.07 -5.46 37.14
N LEU A 248 -5.40 -5.48 37.33
CA LEU A 248 -6.30 -6.38 36.59
C LEU A 248 -6.30 -6.08 35.08
N MET A 249 -6.37 -4.80 34.71
CA MET A 249 -6.31 -4.40 33.30
C MET A 249 -4.95 -4.73 32.67
N GLU A 250 -3.86 -4.56 33.41
CA GLU A 250 -2.52 -4.96 32.98
C GLU A 250 -2.43 -6.47 32.75
N GLU A 251 -2.95 -7.29 33.67
CA GLU A 251 -3.03 -8.75 33.53
C GLU A 251 -3.83 -9.13 32.28
N GLN A 252 -5.02 -8.54 32.08
CA GLN A 252 -5.86 -8.82 30.92
C GLN A 252 -5.19 -8.47 29.60
N VAL A 253 -4.53 -7.31 29.52
CA VAL A 253 -3.76 -6.90 28.33
C VAL A 253 -2.60 -7.85 28.10
N ASN A 254 -1.93 -8.30 29.16
CA ASN A 254 -0.82 -9.23 29.07
C ASN A 254 -1.25 -10.62 28.59
N GLU A 255 -2.36 -11.17 29.10
CA GLU A 255 -2.94 -12.42 28.59
C GLU A 255 -3.32 -12.30 27.11
N HIS A 256 -3.97 -11.20 26.72
CA HIS A 256 -4.33 -10.98 25.32
C HIS A 256 -3.11 -10.86 24.41
N LEU A 257 -2.08 -10.11 24.83
CA LEU A 257 -0.83 -9.96 24.10
C LEU A 257 -0.10 -11.31 23.97
N GLN A 258 -0.08 -12.10 25.04
CA GLN A 258 0.51 -13.44 25.03
C GLN A 258 -0.21 -14.35 24.04
N GLY A 259 -1.56 -14.33 24.02
CA GLY A 259 -2.34 -15.06 23.03
C GLY A 259 -1.98 -14.70 21.59
N HIS A 260 -1.86 -13.41 21.28
CA HIS A 260 -1.41 -12.95 19.95
C HIS A 260 0.01 -13.40 19.62
N LEU A 261 0.93 -13.36 20.59
CA LEU A 261 2.30 -13.82 20.39
C LEU A 261 2.34 -15.32 20.08
N ASP A 262 1.54 -16.12 20.79
CA ASP A 262 1.44 -17.57 20.57
C ASP A 262 0.82 -17.89 19.20
N GLU A 263 -0.22 -17.16 18.79
CA GLU A 263 -0.81 -17.27 17.45
C GLU A 263 0.19 -16.92 16.35
N ILE A 264 0.93 -15.83 16.50
CA ILE A 264 1.98 -15.42 15.56
C ILE A 264 3.08 -16.48 15.48
N TYR A 265 3.47 -17.04 16.63
CA TYR A 265 4.48 -18.10 16.68
C TYR A 265 4.01 -19.36 15.93
N HIS A 266 2.80 -19.82 16.21
CA HIS A 266 2.21 -20.98 15.53
C HIS A 266 2.07 -20.74 14.02
N LEU A 267 1.62 -19.54 13.63
CA LEU A 267 1.48 -19.17 12.22
C LEU A 267 2.83 -19.13 11.51
N LYS A 268 3.86 -18.57 12.14
CA LYS A 268 5.23 -18.54 11.61
C LYS A 268 5.78 -19.95 11.41
N GLN A 269 5.52 -20.86 12.36
CA GLN A 269 5.96 -22.25 12.24
C GLN A 269 5.22 -22.99 11.13
N THR A 270 3.91 -22.77 11.01
CA THR A 270 3.11 -23.31 9.90
C THR A 270 3.62 -22.79 8.56
N LEU A 271 3.90 -21.49 8.47
CA LEU A 271 4.44 -20.85 7.27
C LEU A 271 5.78 -21.48 6.87
N ALA A 272 6.72 -21.61 7.82
CA ALA A 272 8.02 -22.24 7.57
C ALA A 272 7.88 -23.69 7.06
N CYS A 273 7.01 -24.49 7.68
CA CYS A 273 6.73 -25.85 7.22
C CYS A 273 6.13 -25.87 5.80
N THR A 274 5.21 -24.96 5.49
CA THR A 274 4.63 -24.88 4.14
C THR A 274 5.63 -24.38 3.10
N GLU A 275 6.53 -23.47 3.48
CA GLU A 275 7.61 -22.97 2.63
C GLU A 275 8.58 -24.10 2.27
N GLU A 276 9.02 -24.89 3.25
CA GLU A 276 9.87 -26.06 3.00
C GLU A 276 9.19 -27.07 2.07
N LYS A 277 7.90 -27.36 2.29
CA LYS A 277 7.12 -28.25 1.42
C LYS A 277 7.02 -27.70 0.00
N MET A 278 6.75 -26.40 -0.17
CA MET A 278 6.68 -25.76 -1.47
C MET A 278 8.03 -25.75 -2.18
N ALA A 279 9.12 -25.48 -1.45
CA ALA A 279 10.48 -25.54 -1.96
C ALA A 279 10.82 -26.95 -2.45
N TYR A 280 10.52 -27.97 -1.66
CA TYR A 280 10.71 -29.37 -2.05
C TYR A 280 9.91 -29.74 -3.31
N LEU A 281 8.61 -29.42 -3.35
CA LEU A 281 7.77 -29.67 -4.54
C LEU A 281 8.27 -28.94 -5.78
N SER A 282 8.79 -27.72 -5.63
CA SER A 282 9.37 -26.97 -6.74
C SER A 282 10.64 -27.65 -7.27
N TYR A 283 11.48 -28.16 -6.39
CA TYR A 283 12.68 -28.92 -6.74
C TYR A 283 12.31 -30.23 -7.45
N GLU A 284 11.31 -30.96 -6.97
CA GLU A 284 10.84 -32.20 -7.58
C GLU A 284 10.31 -31.96 -9.00
N ARG A 285 9.47 -30.93 -9.21
CA ARG A 285 9.01 -30.53 -10.55
C ARG A 285 10.16 -30.12 -11.47
N ALA A 286 11.14 -29.37 -10.95
CA ALA A 286 12.31 -28.98 -11.74
C ALA A 286 13.15 -30.20 -12.14
N LYS A 287 13.27 -31.19 -11.24
CA LYS A 287 13.96 -32.46 -11.50
C LYS A 287 13.26 -33.26 -12.60
N GLU A 288 11.93 -33.40 -12.54
CA GLU A 288 11.16 -34.08 -13.59
C GLU A 288 11.38 -33.44 -14.97
N ILE A 289 11.34 -32.10 -15.04
CA ILE A 289 11.61 -31.35 -16.28
C ILE A 289 13.05 -31.61 -16.76
N TRP A 290 14.01 -31.60 -15.83
CA TRP A 290 15.42 -31.85 -16.15
C TRP A 290 15.64 -33.26 -16.71
N GLU A 291 15.01 -34.29 -16.12
CA GLU A 291 15.06 -35.67 -16.60
C GLU A 291 14.48 -35.80 -18.03
N VAL A 292 13.36 -35.12 -18.31
CA VAL A 292 12.78 -35.07 -19.66
C VAL A 292 13.72 -34.38 -20.65
N MET A 293 14.35 -33.28 -20.25
CA MET A 293 15.32 -32.57 -21.09
C MET A 293 16.57 -33.41 -21.35
N GLU A 294 17.05 -34.15 -20.36
CA GLU A 294 18.18 -35.07 -20.50
C GLU A 294 17.86 -36.20 -21.50
N ASN A 295 16.65 -36.73 -21.44
CA ASN A 295 16.15 -37.70 -22.42
C ASN A 295 16.10 -37.11 -23.83
N PHE A 296 15.61 -35.88 -24.00
CA PHE A 296 15.65 -35.19 -25.30
C PHE A 296 17.08 -34.98 -25.79
N LYS A 297 17.99 -34.53 -24.92
CA LYS A 297 19.42 -34.35 -25.23
C LYS A 297 20.05 -35.66 -25.72
N ASN A 298 19.80 -36.76 -25.01
CA ASN A 298 20.29 -38.09 -25.38
C ASN A 298 19.70 -38.60 -26.71
N ARG A 299 18.45 -38.27 -27.01
CA ARG A 299 17.83 -38.61 -28.30
C ARG A 299 18.41 -37.78 -29.44
N VAL A 300 18.64 -36.48 -29.22
CA VAL A 300 19.28 -35.59 -30.21
C VAL A 300 20.70 -36.04 -30.48
N SER A 301 21.51 -36.35 -29.45
CA SER A 301 22.88 -36.83 -29.64
C SER A 301 22.94 -38.16 -30.40
N LYS A 302 22.02 -39.10 -30.15
CA LYS A 302 21.88 -40.33 -30.94
C LYS A 302 21.51 -40.07 -32.40
N LEU A 303 20.61 -39.12 -32.66
CA LEU A 303 20.25 -38.74 -34.03
C LEU A 303 21.43 -38.06 -34.75
N GLU A 304 22.19 -37.23 -34.03
CA GLU A 304 23.37 -36.57 -34.56
C GLU A 304 24.48 -37.56 -34.92
N THR A 305 24.74 -38.57 -34.09
CA THR A 305 25.72 -39.62 -34.42
C THR A 305 25.28 -40.46 -35.61
N LEU A 306 24.00 -40.83 -35.70
CA LEU A 306 23.45 -41.53 -36.87
C LEU A 306 23.56 -40.68 -38.14
N GLN A 307 23.28 -39.38 -38.05
CA GLN A 307 23.45 -38.44 -39.16
C GLN A 307 24.92 -38.32 -39.58
N GLN A 308 25.86 -38.23 -38.64
CA GLN A 308 27.30 -38.18 -38.92
C GLN A 308 27.80 -39.47 -39.60
N VAL A 309 27.38 -40.64 -39.11
CA VAL A 309 27.75 -41.94 -39.72
C VAL A 309 27.18 -42.05 -41.13
N THR A 310 25.91 -41.66 -41.33
CA THR A 310 25.27 -41.68 -42.66
C THR A 310 25.90 -40.68 -43.62
N GLN A 311 26.27 -39.49 -43.15
CA GLN A 311 27.02 -38.48 -43.93
C GLN A 311 28.41 -38.98 -44.29
N LEU A 312 29.10 -39.68 -43.39
CA LEU A 312 30.43 -40.25 -43.65
C LEU A 312 30.35 -41.37 -44.70
N GLU A 313 29.38 -42.27 -44.59
CA GLU A 313 29.13 -43.33 -45.57
C GLU A 313 28.69 -42.78 -46.93
N MET A 314 27.83 -41.76 -46.96
CA MET A 314 27.51 -41.04 -48.20
C MET A 314 28.71 -40.29 -48.76
N MET A 315 29.51 -39.62 -47.93
CA MET A 315 30.70 -38.89 -48.37
C MET A 315 31.73 -39.83 -49.00
N GLU A 316 31.96 -41.02 -48.45
CA GLU A 316 32.83 -42.03 -49.07
C GLU A 316 32.27 -42.52 -50.42
N ASN A 317 30.97 -42.81 -50.49
CA ASN A 317 30.30 -43.23 -51.71
C ASN A 317 30.29 -42.13 -52.80
N PHE A 318 30.10 -40.87 -52.41
CA PHE A 318 30.15 -39.70 -53.29
C PHE A 318 31.57 -39.26 -53.64
N ARG A 319 32.61 -39.68 -52.94
CA ARG A 319 34.00 -39.33 -53.31
C ARG A 319 34.55 -40.23 -54.42
N ILE A 320 34.15 -41.50 -54.47
CA ILE A 320 34.69 -42.50 -55.41
C ILE A 320 33.91 -42.55 -56.74
N ARG A 321 32.61 -42.22 -56.73
CA ARG A 321 31.70 -42.35 -57.89
C ARG A 321 31.77 -41.23 -58.95
N PRO A 322 31.90 -39.93 -58.61
CA PRO A 322 31.91 -38.86 -59.61
C PRO A 322 33.25 -38.74 -60.33
N GLN A 323 34.38 -39.12 -59.71
CA GLN A 323 35.70 -39.00 -60.36
C GLN A 323 35.79 -39.86 -61.64
N LYS A 324 35.19 -41.07 -61.62
CA LYS A 324 35.12 -41.96 -62.79
C LYS A 324 34.17 -41.44 -63.87
N PHE A 325 33.06 -40.80 -63.47
CA PHE A 325 32.12 -40.18 -64.40
C PHE A 325 32.71 -38.93 -65.07
N MET A 326 33.38 -38.08 -64.29
CA MET A 326 34.06 -36.87 -64.78
C MET A 326 35.14 -37.21 -65.81
N PHE A 327 35.94 -38.26 -65.57
CA PHE A 327 36.98 -38.69 -66.53
C PHE A 327 36.39 -39.15 -67.87
N ARG A 328 35.28 -39.90 -67.84
CA ARG A 328 34.57 -40.33 -69.07
C ARG A 328 33.95 -39.15 -69.81
N PHE A 329 33.40 -38.18 -69.07
CA PHE A 329 32.78 -36.99 -69.65
C PHE A 329 33.82 -36.08 -70.33
N VAL A 330 34.98 -35.89 -69.72
CA VAL A 330 36.10 -35.13 -70.32
C VAL A 330 36.62 -35.81 -71.58
N SER A 331 36.75 -37.14 -71.56
CA SER A 331 37.14 -37.91 -72.75
C SER A 331 36.13 -37.74 -73.90
N LEU A 332 34.83 -37.81 -73.61
CA LEU A 332 33.78 -37.56 -74.60
C LEU A 332 33.85 -36.14 -75.19
N LEU A 333 34.00 -35.12 -74.34
CA LEU A 333 34.17 -33.74 -74.81
C LEU A 333 35.40 -33.58 -75.71
N LEU A 334 36.50 -34.24 -75.38
CA LEU A 334 37.72 -34.20 -76.18
C LEU A 334 37.50 -34.84 -77.56
N THR A 335 36.80 -35.97 -77.63
CA THR A 335 36.46 -36.62 -78.92
C THR A 335 35.51 -35.77 -79.77
N LEU A 336 34.58 -35.06 -79.15
CA LEU A 336 33.69 -34.16 -79.86
C LEU A 336 34.45 -32.95 -80.43
N ALA A 337 35.37 -32.39 -79.64
CA ALA A 337 36.22 -31.29 -80.07
C ALA A 337 37.12 -31.69 -81.24
N THR A 338 37.71 -32.89 -81.24
CA THR A 338 38.52 -33.37 -82.37
C THR A 338 37.69 -33.56 -83.64
N ILE A 339 36.48 -34.11 -83.53
CA ILE A 339 35.56 -34.24 -84.67
C ILE A 339 35.19 -32.86 -85.22
N PHE A 340 34.87 -31.90 -84.35
CA PHE A 340 34.55 -30.54 -84.76
C PHE A 340 35.74 -29.84 -85.44
N LEU A 341 36.95 -30.07 -84.92
CA LEU A 341 38.18 -29.54 -85.50
C LEU A 341 38.46 -30.13 -86.89
N VAL A 342 38.24 -31.44 -87.07
CA VAL A 342 38.31 -32.11 -88.37
C VAL A 342 37.27 -31.57 -89.34
N PHE A 343 36.04 -31.33 -88.87
CA PHE A 343 34.98 -30.73 -89.68
C PHE A 343 35.33 -29.31 -90.13
N ILE A 344 35.88 -28.48 -89.24
CA ILE A 344 36.38 -27.15 -89.62
C ILE A 344 37.52 -27.27 -90.63
N SER A 345 38.43 -28.23 -90.45
CA SER A 345 39.54 -28.47 -91.37
C SER A 345 39.07 -28.94 -92.75
N THR A 346 38.07 -29.81 -92.83
CA THR A 346 37.49 -30.25 -94.12
C THR A 346 36.72 -29.13 -94.81
N VAL A 347 36.03 -28.28 -94.06
CA VAL A 347 35.38 -27.07 -94.59
C VAL A 347 36.42 -26.04 -95.06
N CYS A 348 37.54 -25.90 -94.36
CA CYS A 348 38.65 -25.01 -94.75
C CYS A 348 39.46 -25.54 -95.94
N ALA A 349 39.52 -26.85 -96.17
CA ALA A 349 40.25 -27.46 -97.29
C ALA A 349 39.45 -27.50 -98.61
N CYS A 350 38.17 -27.11 -98.62
CA CYS A 350 37.36 -26.98 -99.83
C CYS A 350 37.61 -25.63 -100.52
N PRO A 351 38.17 -25.58 -101.75
CA PRO A 351 38.22 -24.35 -102.52
C PRO A 351 36.87 -24.12 -103.22
N LEU A 352 35.99 -23.31 -102.63
CA LEU A 352 34.87 -22.70 -103.37
C LEU A 352 34.83 -21.17 -103.13
N PRO A 353 35.01 -20.33 -104.17
CA PRO A 353 35.20 -18.89 -103.99
C PRO A 353 33.91 -18.03 -103.99
N LEU A 354 32.70 -18.59 -103.82
CA LEU A 354 31.47 -17.79 -104.09
C LEU A 354 30.35 -17.79 -103.04
N LEU A 355 30.50 -18.40 -101.86
CA LEU A 355 29.42 -18.44 -100.85
C LEU A 355 29.73 -17.82 -99.48
N ASN A 356 30.90 -17.22 -99.28
CA ASN A 356 31.26 -16.64 -97.97
C ASN A 356 30.63 -15.28 -97.67
N SER A 357 30.12 -14.54 -98.66
CA SER A 357 29.37 -13.30 -98.41
C SER A 357 27.91 -13.62 -98.06
N ARG A 358 27.22 -14.40 -98.91
CA ARG A 358 25.78 -14.69 -98.74
C ARG A 358 25.48 -15.60 -97.55
N LEU A 359 26.32 -16.60 -97.28
CA LEU A 359 26.13 -17.51 -96.15
C LEU A 359 26.41 -16.80 -94.81
N ARG A 360 27.45 -15.96 -94.73
CA ARG A 360 27.72 -15.15 -93.53
C ARG A 360 26.60 -14.17 -93.23
N THR A 361 26.05 -13.49 -94.25
CA THR A 361 24.89 -12.60 -94.04
C THR A 361 23.67 -13.40 -93.59
N CYS A 362 23.42 -14.57 -94.18
CA CYS A 362 22.29 -15.43 -93.80
C CYS A 362 22.41 -15.99 -92.37
N THR A 363 23.59 -16.45 -91.93
CA THR A 363 23.79 -16.96 -90.57
C THR A 363 23.72 -15.84 -89.53
N THR A 364 24.23 -14.65 -89.83
CA THR A 364 24.06 -13.50 -88.93
C THR A 364 22.59 -13.09 -88.82
N LEU A 365 21.82 -13.09 -89.92
CA LEU A 365 20.38 -12.79 -89.89
C LEU A 365 19.58 -13.86 -89.15
N MET A 366 19.93 -15.14 -89.29
CA MET A 366 19.32 -16.23 -88.52
C MET A 366 19.62 -16.10 -87.02
N LEU A 367 20.86 -15.78 -86.62
CA LEU A 367 21.22 -15.57 -85.22
C LEU A 367 20.52 -14.34 -84.62
N ILE A 368 20.40 -13.25 -85.38
CA ILE A 368 19.66 -12.06 -84.96
C ILE A 368 18.16 -12.37 -84.85
N GLY A 369 17.58 -13.10 -85.80
CA GLY A 369 16.18 -13.53 -85.77
C GLY A 369 15.88 -14.47 -84.59
N LEU A 370 16.76 -15.46 -84.32
CA LEU A 370 16.65 -16.34 -83.17
C LEU A 370 16.83 -15.58 -81.85
N GLY A 371 17.74 -14.60 -81.80
CA GLY A 371 17.92 -13.71 -80.66
C GLY A 371 16.68 -12.86 -80.38
N ALA A 372 16.05 -12.31 -81.42
CA ALA A 372 14.80 -11.57 -81.31
C ALA A 372 13.63 -12.44 -80.84
N LEU A 373 13.52 -13.66 -81.37
CA LEU A 373 12.53 -14.64 -80.92
C LEU A 373 12.75 -15.07 -79.45
N ALA A 374 14.00 -15.28 -79.03
CA ALA A 374 14.33 -15.61 -77.65
C ALA A 374 14.06 -14.43 -76.70
N TRP A 375 14.31 -13.21 -77.14
CA TRP A 375 13.96 -11.99 -76.40
C TRP A 375 12.44 -11.84 -76.25
N GLN A 376 11.69 -12.03 -77.34
CA GLN A 376 10.23 -11.99 -77.34
C GLN A 376 9.63 -13.08 -76.45
N LYS A 377 10.19 -14.30 -76.49
CA LYS A 377 9.75 -15.41 -75.63
C LYS A 377 10.12 -15.20 -74.16
N ARG A 378 11.25 -14.54 -73.87
CA ARG A 378 11.67 -14.18 -72.50
C ARG A 378 10.79 -13.09 -71.87
N HIS A 379 10.31 -12.14 -72.68
CA HIS A 379 9.39 -11.10 -72.20
C HIS A 379 7.92 -11.56 -72.11
N ALA A 380 7.55 -12.65 -72.77
CA ALA A 380 6.24 -13.28 -72.65
C ALA A 380 6.10 -14.23 -71.43
N ILE A 381 7.15 -14.40 -70.63
CA ILE A 381 7.08 -15.09 -69.33
C ILE A 381 6.88 -14.01 -68.26
N PRO A 382 5.64 -13.68 -67.83
CA PRO A 382 5.45 -12.88 -66.64
C PRO A 382 6.11 -13.60 -65.45
N ALA A 383 6.71 -12.82 -64.54
CA ALA A 383 7.44 -13.27 -63.36
C ALA A 383 6.59 -14.07 -62.33
N THR A 384 5.46 -14.63 -62.74
CA THR A 384 4.48 -15.36 -61.92
C THR A 384 4.75 -16.87 -61.80
N ASP A 385 5.62 -17.46 -62.63
CA ASP A 385 5.86 -18.92 -62.62
C ASP A 385 7.07 -19.38 -61.78
N TRP A 386 7.78 -18.47 -61.10
CA TRP A 386 8.85 -18.88 -60.17
C TRP A 386 8.30 -19.66 -58.95
N GLN A 387 7.01 -19.54 -58.64
CA GLN A 387 6.34 -20.29 -57.58
C GLN A 387 5.95 -21.73 -57.97
N ALA A 388 5.98 -22.10 -59.26
CA ALA A 388 5.63 -23.44 -59.72
C ALA A 388 6.79 -24.44 -59.58
N TRP A 389 8.04 -23.97 -59.48
CA TRP A 389 9.24 -24.81 -59.36
C TRP A 389 9.68 -25.13 -57.93
N VAL A 390 8.95 -24.65 -56.91
CA VAL A 390 9.23 -25.00 -55.51
C VAL A 390 8.52 -26.32 -55.17
N PRO A 391 9.24 -27.39 -54.76
CA PRO A 391 8.63 -28.66 -54.35
C PRO A 391 7.59 -28.47 -53.26
N SER A 392 6.46 -29.16 -53.39
CA SER A 392 5.27 -29.10 -52.53
C SER A 392 5.49 -29.38 -51.03
N ARG A 393 6.69 -29.82 -50.59
CA ARG A 393 7.01 -30.05 -49.17
C ARG A 393 7.17 -28.77 -48.34
N TRP A 394 7.34 -27.60 -48.94
CA TRP A 394 7.48 -26.33 -48.21
C TRP A 394 6.18 -25.52 -48.12
N ARG A 395 5.06 -26.06 -48.62
CA ARG A 395 3.78 -25.35 -48.74
C ARG A 395 2.87 -25.46 -47.49
N LEU A 396 3.32 -26.12 -46.42
CA LEU A 396 2.45 -26.51 -45.30
C LEU A 396 2.54 -25.65 -44.01
N TYR A 397 3.18 -24.47 -44.03
CA TYR A 397 3.29 -23.64 -42.81
C TYR A 397 2.79 -22.20 -42.92
N SER A 398 1.91 -21.90 -43.88
CA SER A 398 1.44 -20.52 -44.09
C SER A 398 -0.08 -20.37 -44.20
N LYS A 399 -0.88 -21.35 -43.78
CA LYS A 399 -2.33 -21.25 -43.94
C LYS A 399 -3.11 -21.82 -42.75
N ASP A 400 -2.97 -21.15 -41.62
CA ASP A 400 -4.01 -21.10 -40.57
C ASP A 400 -4.14 -19.65 -40.07
N SER A 401 -4.86 -18.85 -40.84
CA SER A 401 -5.55 -17.66 -40.32
C SER A 401 -7.02 -17.82 -40.69
N LYS A 402 -7.80 -18.34 -39.73
CA LYS A 402 -9.24 -18.49 -39.84
C LYS A 402 -9.89 -17.17 -39.39
N PRO A 403 -10.73 -16.53 -40.21
CA PRO A 403 -11.50 -15.37 -39.78
C PRO A 403 -12.71 -15.82 -38.94
N LEU A 404 -13.04 -14.95 -37.98
CA LEU A 404 -14.20 -14.96 -37.10
C LEU A 404 -15.50 -15.01 -37.92
N SER A 405 -16.43 -15.90 -37.55
CA SER A 405 -17.81 -15.87 -38.01
C SER A 405 -18.70 -15.47 -36.84
N ASP A 406 -19.40 -14.38 -37.04
CA ASP A 406 -20.42 -13.78 -36.20
C ASP A 406 -21.79 -14.46 -36.42
N GLY A 407 -22.68 -14.31 -35.43
CA GLY A 407 -24.15 -14.31 -35.56
C GLY A 407 -24.93 -15.62 -35.50
N THR A 408 -25.56 -15.92 -34.35
CA THR A 408 -27.02 -15.75 -34.09
C THR A 408 -27.32 -16.03 -32.62
#